data_AF-A0A0D8ZS12-F1
#
_entry.id   AF-A0A0D8ZS12-F1
#
_cell.length_a   1.000
_cell.length_b   1.000
_cell.length_c   1.000
_cell.angle_alpha   90.00
_cell.angle_beta   90.00
_cell.angle_gamma   90.00
#
_symmetry.space_group_name_H-M   'P 1'
#
loop_
_entity.id
_entity.type
_entity.pdbx_description
1 polymer ?
#
loop_
_entity_poly.entity_id
_entity_poly.type
_entity_poly.pdbx_seq_one_letter_code
_entity_poly.pdbx_strand_id
1 'polypeptide(L)'
;MGNKPLKISMRMAVIMGIFLPLAETVRRSNQIFDLTRFFNWFDDYILGAVLLIAAYLVKTNKNNAIAYLIAAWGFVSGALFLSFLGQFDYFRTGTSDPGVFSTGFVAIAKGLILLYMLSGLYMGIKANLSK
;
A
#
# COMPACT_ATOMS: atom_id res chain seq x y z
N MET A 1 15.97 -25.52 -1.59
CA MET A 1 14.82 -25.09 -0.77
C MET A 1 14.33 -23.74 -1.29
N GLY A 2 13.11 -23.64 -1.81
CA GLY A 2 12.64 -22.39 -2.43
C GLY A 2 12.58 -21.23 -1.44
N ASN A 3 12.87 -20.01 -1.90
CA ASN A 3 12.90 -18.78 -1.10
C ASN A 3 11.52 -18.50 -0.47
N LYS A 4 11.27 -19.06 0.72
CA LYS A 4 10.02 -18.92 1.48
C LYS A 4 9.67 -17.44 1.76
N PRO A 5 10.61 -16.58 2.23
CA PRO A 5 10.28 -15.18 2.48
C PRO A 5 9.88 -14.43 1.20
N LEU A 6 10.46 -14.77 0.03
CA LEU A 6 10.04 -14.18 -1.24
C LEU A 6 8.59 -14.52 -1.58
N LYS A 7 8.18 -15.78 -1.40
CA LYS A 7 6.79 -16.22 -1.65
C LYS A 7 5.79 -15.50 -0.75
N ILE A 8 6.17 -15.25 0.51
CA ILE A 8 5.35 -14.50 1.47
C ILE A 8 5.24 -13.04 1.01
N SER A 9 6.37 -12.37 0.79
CA SER A 9 6.38 -10.96 0.35
C SER A 9 5.61 -10.74 -0.94
N MET A 10 5.74 -11.64 -1.91
CA MET A 10 4.97 -11.59 -3.17
C MET A 10 3.47 -11.76 -2.94
N ARG A 11 3.03 -12.71 -2.09
CA ARG A 11 1.60 -12.87 -1.77
C ARG A 11 1.05 -11.63 -1.09
N MET A 12 1.80 -11.07 -0.14
CA MET A 12 1.43 -9.82 0.54
C MET A 12 1.31 -8.66 -0.45
N ALA A 13 2.21 -8.58 -1.44
CA ALA A 13 2.19 -7.53 -2.46
C ALA A 13 0.99 -7.65 -3.38
N VAL A 14 0.59 -8.87 -3.75
CA VAL A 14 -0.63 -9.11 -4.53
C VAL A 14 -1.87 -8.73 -3.73
N ILE A 15 -1.94 -9.15 -2.45
CA ILE A 15 -3.07 -8.81 -1.57
C ILE A 15 -3.20 -7.29 -1.44
N MET A 16 -2.12 -6.57 -1.11
CA MET A 16 -2.17 -5.11 -0.97
C MET A 16 -2.37 -4.39 -2.30
N GLY A 17 -1.80 -4.93 -3.38
CA GLY A 17 -1.96 -4.42 -4.72
C GLY A 17 -3.42 -4.35 -5.18
N ILE A 18 -4.24 -5.29 -4.72
CA ILE A 18 -5.69 -5.34 -4.96
C ILE A 18 -6.46 -4.59 -3.86
N PHE A 19 -6.05 -4.74 -2.60
CA PHE A 19 -6.76 -4.15 -1.47
C PHE A 19 -6.74 -2.62 -1.48
N LEU A 20 -5.61 -1.99 -1.80
CA LEU A 20 -5.50 -0.52 -1.83
C LEU A 20 -6.53 0.15 -2.76
N PRO A 21 -6.61 -0.20 -4.06
CA PRO A 21 -7.59 0.42 -4.95
C PRO A 21 -9.04 0.09 -4.55
N LEU A 22 -9.30 -1.12 -4.06
CA LEU A 22 -10.63 -1.49 -3.58
C LEU A 22 -11.04 -0.71 -2.32
N ALA A 23 -10.14 -0.58 -1.35
CA ALA A 23 -10.39 0.15 -0.12
C ALA A 23 -10.67 1.63 -0.41
N GLU A 24 -9.92 2.25 -1.33
CA GLU A 24 -10.17 3.65 -1.74
C GLU A 24 -11.50 3.79 -2.49
N THR A 25 -11.85 2.82 -3.34
CA THR A 25 -13.14 2.78 -4.05
C THR A 25 -14.32 2.70 -3.09
N VAL A 26 -14.25 1.84 -2.07
CA VAL A 26 -15.30 1.73 -1.04
C VAL A 26 -15.37 3.00 -0.21
N ARG A 27 -14.22 3.54 0.22
CA ARG A 27 -14.15 4.75 1.05
C ARG A 27 -14.77 5.97 0.37
N ARG A 28 -14.61 6.09 -0.95
CA ARG A 28 -15.14 7.21 -1.74
C ARG A 28 -16.32 6.83 -2.62
N SER A 29 -17.03 5.75 -2.30
CA SER A 29 -18.20 5.30 -3.05
C SER A 29 -19.29 6.38 -3.21
N ASN A 30 -19.36 7.33 -2.27
CA ASN A 30 -20.29 8.46 -2.31
C ASN A 30 -19.80 9.66 -3.16
N GLN A 31 -18.56 9.65 -3.66
CA GLN A 31 -17.93 10.74 -4.43
C GLN A 31 -17.42 10.29 -5.80
N ILE A 32 -17.86 9.11 -6.29
CA ILE A 32 -17.35 8.49 -7.53
C ILE A 32 -17.48 9.40 -8.77
N PHE A 33 -18.47 10.31 -8.79
CA PHE A 33 -18.72 11.22 -9.91
C PHE A 33 -18.03 12.59 -9.79
N ASP A 34 -17.27 12.85 -8.72
CA ASP A 34 -16.55 14.11 -8.52
C ASP A 34 -15.18 14.08 -9.23
N LEU A 35 -15.20 14.39 -10.52
CA LEU A 35 -14.01 14.49 -11.40
C LEU A 35 -12.93 15.45 -10.87
N THR A 36 -13.31 16.45 -10.07
CA THR A 36 -12.36 17.42 -9.49
C THR A 36 -11.45 16.80 -8.43
N ARG A 37 -11.88 15.70 -7.80
CA ARG A 37 -11.07 14.94 -6.82
C ARG A 37 -10.37 13.75 -7.46
N PHE A 38 -10.45 13.63 -8.80
CA PHE A 38 -10.00 12.44 -9.53
C PHE A 38 -8.49 12.19 -9.45
N PHE A 39 -7.68 13.23 -9.24
CA PHE A 39 -6.24 13.04 -9.06
C PHE A 39 -5.89 12.63 -7.63
N ASN A 40 -6.66 13.08 -6.62
CA ASN A 40 -6.37 12.86 -5.19
C ASN A 40 -6.72 11.45 -4.67
N TRP A 41 -7.26 10.56 -5.50
CA TRP A 41 -7.57 9.16 -5.17
C TRP A 41 -6.89 8.17 -6.14
N PHE A 42 -6.25 8.66 -7.20
CA PHE A 42 -5.54 7.80 -8.17
C PHE A 42 -4.21 7.28 -7.58
N ASP A 43 -3.71 7.94 -6.54
CA ASP A 43 -2.51 7.52 -5.82
C ASP A 43 -2.60 6.06 -5.35
N ASP A 44 -3.71 5.65 -4.72
CA ASP A 44 -3.89 4.26 -4.23
C ASP A 44 -3.91 3.23 -5.37
N TYR A 45 -4.38 3.62 -6.55
CA TYR A 45 -4.32 2.80 -7.77
C TYR A 45 -2.90 2.66 -8.30
N ILE A 46 -2.12 3.76 -8.31
CA ILE A 46 -0.70 3.73 -8.69
C ILE A 46 0.07 2.85 -7.71
N LEU A 47 -0.12 3.04 -6.40
CA LEU A 47 0.52 2.25 -5.36
C LEU A 47 0.19 0.76 -5.51
N GLY A 48 -1.07 0.44 -5.76
CA GLY A 48 -1.50 -0.93 -6.01
C GLY A 48 -0.88 -1.54 -7.27
N ALA A 49 -0.85 -0.79 -8.38
CA ALA A 49 -0.25 -1.21 -9.63
C ALA A 49 1.26 -1.44 -9.49
N VAL A 50 1.99 -0.58 -8.78
CA VAL A 50 3.43 -0.72 -8.53
C VAL A 50 3.72 -2.04 -7.80
N LEU A 51 2.93 -2.40 -6.77
CA LEU A 51 3.07 -3.68 -6.07
C LEU A 51 2.78 -4.90 -6.98
N LEU A 52 1.73 -4.82 -7.80
CA LEU A 52 1.35 -5.89 -8.72
C LEU A 52 2.40 -6.11 -9.82
N ILE A 53 2.94 -5.02 -10.39
CA ILE A 53 4.00 -5.07 -11.39
C ILE A 53 5.26 -5.70 -10.77
N ALA A 54 5.65 -5.28 -9.58
CA ALA A 54 6.82 -5.84 -8.92
C ALA A 54 6.65 -7.34 -8.60
N ALA A 55 5.46 -7.75 -8.14
CA ALA A 55 5.12 -9.16 -7.93
C ALA A 55 5.14 -9.96 -9.25
N TYR A 56 4.67 -9.37 -10.35
CA TYR A 56 4.73 -9.98 -11.69
C TYR A 56 6.17 -10.17 -12.19
N LEU A 57 7.05 -9.18 -11.96
CA LEU A 57 8.48 -9.29 -12.30
C LEU A 57 9.16 -10.41 -11.52
N VAL A 58 8.78 -10.62 -10.25
CA VAL A 58 9.26 -11.75 -9.44
C VAL A 58 8.73 -13.08 -10.01
N LYS A 59 7.44 -13.16 -10.37
CA LYS A 59 6.84 -14.36 -10.96
C LYS A 59 7.50 -14.76 -12.29
N THR A 60 7.89 -13.78 -13.10
CA THR A 60 8.55 -14.01 -14.40
C THR A 60 10.06 -14.19 -14.30
N ASN A 61 10.62 -14.27 -13.09
CA ASN A 61 12.05 -14.44 -12.81
C ASN A 61 12.94 -13.43 -13.56
N LYS A 62 12.49 -12.18 -13.70
CA LYS A 62 13.30 -11.12 -14.32
C LYS A 62 14.52 -10.80 -13.45
N ASN A 63 15.57 -10.31 -14.11
CA ASN A 63 16.76 -9.83 -13.42
C ASN A 63 16.39 -8.73 -12.42
N ASN A 64 16.99 -8.78 -11.24
CA ASN A 64 16.76 -7.81 -10.14
C ASN A 64 15.32 -7.72 -9.61
N ALA A 65 14.44 -8.68 -9.94
CA ALA A 65 13.04 -8.61 -9.54
C ALA A 65 12.79 -8.48 -8.02
N ILE A 66 13.64 -9.11 -7.19
CA ILE A 66 13.54 -8.96 -5.72
C ILE A 66 13.87 -7.52 -5.29
N ALA A 67 14.85 -6.87 -5.92
CA ALA A 67 15.18 -5.47 -5.64
C ALA A 67 14.03 -4.55 -6.05
N TYR A 68 13.38 -4.80 -7.20
CA TYR A 68 12.18 -4.05 -7.60
C TYR A 68 11.02 -4.25 -6.63
N LEU A 69 10.84 -5.46 -6.09
CA LEU A 69 9.83 -5.72 -5.05
C LEU A 69 10.13 -4.95 -3.76
N ILE A 70 11.39 -4.91 -3.32
CA ILE A 70 11.82 -4.12 -2.15
C ILE A 70 11.56 -2.62 -2.40
N ALA A 71 11.93 -2.12 -3.58
CA ALA A 71 11.71 -0.72 -3.95
C ALA A 71 10.22 -0.36 -3.97
N ALA A 72 9.38 -1.24 -4.55
CA ALA A 72 7.93 -1.08 -4.56
C ALA A 72 7.36 -1.02 -3.13
N TRP A 73 7.77 -1.94 -2.26
CA TRP A 73 7.38 -1.92 -0.85
C TRP A 73 7.81 -0.65 -0.13
N GLY A 74 9.04 -0.18 -0.35
CA GLY A 74 9.56 1.05 0.25
C GLY A 74 8.76 2.27 -0.21
N PHE A 75 8.50 2.38 -1.51
CA PHE A 75 7.69 3.44 -2.10
C PHE A 75 6.28 3.49 -1.52
N VAL A 76 5.57 2.35 -1.50
CA VAL A 76 4.20 2.29 -1.00
C VAL A 76 4.13 2.52 0.51
N SER A 77 5.08 1.99 1.28
CA SER A 77 5.14 2.24 2.73
C SER A 77 5.39 3.72 3.03
N GLY A 78 6.26 4.38 2.27
CA GLY A 78 6.52 5.82 2.42
C GLY A 78 5.30 6.68 2.09
N ALA A 79 4.60 6.37 1.00
CA ALA A 79 3.36 7.07 0.63
C ALA A 79 2.27 6.90 1.71
N LEU A 80 2.10 5.68 2.23
CA LEU A 80 1.12 5.44 3.28
C LEU A 80 1.53 6.10 4.61
N PHE A 81 2.82 6.17 4.92
CA PHE A 81 3.32 6.87 6.11
C PHE A 81 2.95 8.37 6.08
N LEU A 82 3.13 9.04 4.93
CA LEU A 82 2.69 10.43 4.75
C LEU A 82 1.17 10.55 4.91
N SER A 83 0.40 9.62 4.33
CA SER A 83 -1.05 9.56 4.45
C SER A 83 -1.54 9.29 5.88
N PHE A 84 -0.75 8.57 6.69
CA PHE A 84 -0.99 8.34 8.11
C PHE A 84 -0.67 9.59 8.94
N LEU A 85 0.42 10.29 8.64
CA LEU A 85 0.75 11.58 9.29
C LEU A 85 -0.33 12.64 9.05
N GLY A 86 -0.90 12.70 7.85
CA GLY A 86 -2.03 13.58 7.55
C GLY A 86 -3.26 13.36 8.44
N GLN A 87 -3.43 12.16 9.04
CA GLN A 87 -4.51 11.94 10.02
C GLN A 87 -4.32 12.73 11.31
N PHE A 88 -3.08 12.95 11.75
CA PHE A 88 -2.82 13.77 12.93
C PHE A 88 -3.18 15.23 12.71
N ASP A 89 -3.04 15.74 11.49
CA ASP A 89 -3.52 17.08 11.15
C ASP A 89 -5.05 17.18 11.20
N TYR A 90 -5.78 16.14 10.80
CA TYR A 90 -7.25 16.11 10.98
C TYR A 90 -7.65 16.12 12.46
N PHE A 91 -6.97 15.35 13.32
CA PHE A 91 -7.19 15.41 14.77
C PHE A 91 -6.84 16.79 15.35
N ARG A 92 -5.74 17.40 14.89
CA ARG A 92 -5.27 18.71 15.36
C ARG A 92 -6.22 19.86 14.98
N THR A 93 -6.82 19.78 13.80
CA THR A 93 -7.69 20.84 13.26
C THR A 93 -9.17 20.65 13.60
N GLY A 94 -9.54 19.51 14.18
CA GLY A 94 -10.95 19.17 14.47
C GLY A 94 -11.79 18.95 13.19
N THR A 95 -11.14 18.82 12.04
CA THR A 95 -11.81 18.63 10.75
C THR A 95 -12.15 17.15 10.58
N SER A 96 -13.43 16.84 10.39
CA SER A 96 -13.89 15.48 10.09
C SER A 96 -13.27 14.98 8.78
N ASP A 97 -12.76 13.75 8.76
CA ASP A 97 -12.33 13.11 7.49
C ASP A 97 -13.52 13.09 6.52
N PRO A 98 -13.37 13.49 5.25
CA PRO A 98 -14.49 13.57 4.29
C PRO A 98 -15.13 12.22 3.90
N GLY A 99 -14.76 11.12 4.56
CA GLY A 99 -15.28 9.78 4.33
C GLY A 99 -16.44 9.37 5.24
N VAL A 100 -16.93 8.14 5.04
CA VAL A 100 -18.06 7.54 5.77
C VAL A 100 -17.68 7.07 7.19
N PHE A 101 -16.38 7.02 7.49
CA PHE A 101 -15.84 6.45 8.74
C PHE A 101 -15.23 7.53 9.61
N SER A 102 -15.23 7.31 10.93
CA SER A 102 -14.61 8.25 11.87
C SER A 102 -13.10 8.36 11.66
N THR A 103 -12.55 9.55 11.87
CA THR A 103 -11.10 9.83 11.79
C THR A 103 -10.28 8.85 12.65
N GLY A 104 -10.80 8.49 13.84
CA GLY A 104 -10.26 7.45 14.72
C GLY A 104 -10.10 6.08 14.06
N PHE A 105 -11.17 5.60 13.41
CA PHE A 105 -11.16 4.31 12.75
C PHE A 105 -10.19 4.30 11.56
N VAL A 106 -10.19 5.37 10.75
CA VAL A 106 -9.30 5.48 9.57
C VAL A 106 -7.83 5.51 10.01
N ALA A 107 -7.50 6.22 11.09
CA ALA A 107 -6.14 6.25 11.62
C ALA A 107 -5.67 4.86 12.06
N ILE A 108 -6.47 4.12 12.84
CA ILE A 108 -6.13 2.76 13.27
C ILE A 108 -5.94 1.83 12.05
N ALA A 109 -6.86 1.89 11.09
CA ALA A 109 -6.79 1.09 9.87
C ALA A 109 -5.51 1.37 9.08
N LYS A 110 -5.18 2.65 8.84
CA LYS A 110 -3.93 3.05 8.17
C LYS A 110 -2.69 2.58 8.93
N GLY A 111 -2.70 2.65 10.27
CA GLY A 111 -1.62 2.14 11.10
C GLY A 111 -1.40 0.62 10.95
N LEU A 112 -2.48 -0.17 10.95
CA LEU A 112 -2.41 -1.61 10.72
C LEU A 112 -1.92 -1.95 9.31
N ILE A 113 -2.38 -1.21 8.30
CA ILE A 113 -1.94 -1.39 6.91
C ILE A 113 -0.44 -1.05 6.79
N LEU A 114 0.03 0.02 7.43
CA LEU A 114 1.43 0.39 7.43
C LEU A 114 2.31 -0.71 8.04
N LEU A 115 1.91 -1.28 9.18
CA LEU A 115 2.60 -2.42 9.79
C LEU A 115 2.67 -3.63 8.85
N TYR A 116 1.58 -3.90 8.12
CA TYR A 116 1.55 -4.97 7.12
C TYR A 116 2.52 -4.70 5.97
N MET A 117 2.57 -3.47 5.45
CA MET A 117 3.49 -3.07 4.38
C MET A 117 4.96 -3.16 4.81
N LEU A 118 5.28 -2.68 6.00
CA LEU A 118 6.63 -2.80 6.58
C LEU A 118 7.04 -4.25 6.78
N SER A 119 6.11 -5.12 7.17
CA SER A 119 6.33 -6.57 7.25
C SER A 119 6.62 -7.17 5.87
N GLY A 120 5.87 -6.75 4.84
CA GLY A 120 6.10 -7.14 3.44
C GLY A 120 7.48 -6.72 2.91
N LEU A 121 7.89 -5.49 3.24
CA LEU A 121 9.23 -4.94 2.95
C LEU A 121 10.32 -5.77 3.61
N TYR A 122 10.20 -6.02 4.92
CA TYR A 122 11.16 -6.81 5.69
C TYR A 122 11.33 -8.22 5.10
N MET A 123 10.22 -8.87 4.73
CA MET A 123 10.26 -10.18 4.07
C MET A 123 10.95 -10.11 2.69
N GLY A 124 10.75 -9.02 1.94
CA GLY A 124 11.44 -8.78 0.67
C GLY A 124 12.96 -8.62 0.84
N ILE A 125 13.40 -7.84 1.83
CA ILE A 125 14.82 -7.65 2.16
C ILE A 125 15.45 -8.98 2.59
N LYS A 126 14.80 -9.70 3.51
CA LYS A 126 15.27 -11.01 3.97
C LYS A 126 15.39 -12.01 2.83
N ALA A 127 14.45 -11.98 1.88
CA ALA A 127 14.51 -12.82 0.68
C ALA A 127 15.70 -12.49 -0.22
N ASN A 128 16.09 -11.22 -0.34
CA ASN A 128 17.25 -10.81 -1.14
C ASN A 128 18.58 -11.20 -0.48
N LEU A 129 18.65 -11.16 0.86
CA LEU A 129 19.83 -11.60 1.62
C LEU A 129 20.02 -13.12 1.61
N SER A 130 18.95 -13.88 1.35
CA SER A 130 18.96 -15.36 1.30
C SER A 130 19.18 -15.91 -0.12
N LYS A 131 19.57 -15.05 -1.06
CA LYS A 131 19.74 -15.34 -2.49
C LYS A 131 21.17 -15.76 -2.77
#